data_AF-G5QQ21-F1
#
_entry.id   AF-G5QQ21-F1
#
_cell.length_a   1.000
_cell.length_b   1.000
_cell.length_c   1.000
_cell.angle_alpha   90.00
_cell.angle_beta   90.00
_cell.angle_gamma   90.00
#
_symmetry.space_group_name_H-M   'P 1'
#
loop_
_entity.id
_entity.type
_entity.pdbx_description
1 polymer ?
#
loop_
_entity_poly.entity_id
_entity_poly.type
_entity_poly.pdbx_seq_one_letter_code
_entity_poly.pdbx_strand_id
1 'polypeptide(L)'
;DIRLWTTLVRFDPVYVTHFKCDKYRISDYLNLYGFLRDIYQIPGIAETVNMDHIRHHYFRSHKTINPTGIISIGPWQDLLEPHGRDVRFG
;
A
#
# COMPACT_ATOMS: atom_id res chain seq x y z
N ASP A 1 -6.97 13.64 2.84
CA ASP A 1 -5.66 12.92 2.80
C ASP A 1 -5.67 11.60 3.55
N ILE A 2 -5.83 11.59 4.87
CA ILE A 2 -5.77 10.37 5.71
C ILE A 2 -6.68 9.24 5.19
N ARG A 3 -7.94 9.54 4.84
CA ARG A 3 -8.90 8.55 4.30
C ARG A 3 -8.46 7.91 2.98
N LEU A 4 -7.79 8.69 2.12
CA LEU A 4 -7.25 8.17 0.86
C LEU A 4 -6.03 7.31 1.16
N TRP A 5 -5.14 7.80 2.01
CA TRP A 5 -3.88 7.14 2.34
C TRP A 5 -4.06 5.72 2.89
N THR A 6 -5.06 5.50 3.75
CA THR A 6 -5.35 4.16 4.29
C THR A 6 -5.75 3.17 3.19
N THR A 7 -6.31 3.64 2.08
CA THR A 7 -6.57 2.82 0.89
C THR A 7 -5.28 2.59 0.10
N LEU A 8 -4.49 3.63 -0.14
CA LEU A 8 -3.26 3.56 -0.93
C LEU A 8 -2.22 2.60 -0.33
N VAL A 9 -2.02 2.63 1.00
CA VAL A 9 -1.03 1.78 1.68
C VAL A 9 -1.36 0.27 1.57
N ARG A 10 -2.62 -0.07 1.25
CA ARG A 10 -3.09 -1.45 1.03
C ARG A 10 -3.17 -1.82 -0.46
N PHE A 11 -3.03 -0.84 -1.36
CA PHE A 11 -3.30 -1.04 -2.77
C PHE A 11 -2.30 -2.00 -3.41
N ASP A 12 -1.00 -1.70 -3.37
CA ASP A 12 0.02 -2.57 -3.97
C ASP A 12 0.11 -3.94 -3.26
N PRO A 13 0.16 -4.03 -1.92
CA PRO A 13 0.35 -5.32 -1.23
C PRO A 13 -0.84 -6.28 -1.30
N VAL A 14 -2.04 -5.75 -1.60
CA VAL A 14 -3.31 -6.50 -1.60
C VAL A 14 -4.13 -6.22 -2.85
N TYR A 15 -4.65 -5.01 -3.05
CA TYR A 15 -5.72 -4.77 -4.02
C TYR A 15 -5.32 -5.03 -5.47
N VAL A 16 -4.06 -4.77 -5.83
CA VAL A 16 -3.49 -5.11 -7.14
C VAL A 16 -3.76 -6.58 -7.45
N THR A 17 -3.35 -7.51 -6.60
CA THR A 17 -3.50 -8.95 -6.88
C THR A 17 -4.83 -9.53 -6.39
N HIS A 18 -5.16 -9.32 -5.12
CA HIS A 18 -6.31 -9.96 -4.47
C HIS A 18 -7.64 -9.48 -5.07
N PHE A 19 -7.73 -8.19 -5.38
CA PHE A 19 -8.92 -7.59 -5.98
C PHE A 19 -8.80 -7.31 -7.48
N LYS A 20 -7.67 -7.65 -8.11
CA LYS A 20 -7.44 -7.49 -9.55
C LYS A 20 -7.55 -6.03 -10.01
N CYS A 21 -7.19 -5.10 -9.14
CA CYS A 21 -7.03 -3.69 -9.50
C CYS A 21 -5.62 -3.47 -10.07
N ASP A 22 -5.28 -4.15 -11.17
CA ASP A 22 -3.90 -4.47 -11.55
C ASP A 22 -3.36 -3.72 -12.79
N LYS A 23 -4.15 -2.84 -13.40
CA LYS A 23 -3.70 -2.08 -14.58
C LYS A 23 -2.43 -1.27 -14.29
N TYR A 24 -2.35 -0.67 -13.10
CA TYR A 24 -1.21 0.09 -12.62
C TYR A 24 -1.11 -0.04 -11.10
N ARG A 25 0.11 -0.07 -10.57
CA ARG A 25 0.38 -0.02 -9.12
C ARG A 25 0.49 1.43 -8.67
N ILE A 26 0.35 1.70 -7.38
CA ILE A 26 0.58 3.04 -6.82
C ILE A 26 2.03 3.47 -7.06
N SER A 27 2.98 2.55 -6.93
CA SER A 27 4.40 2.76 -7.24
C SER A 27 4.69 3.26 -8.67
N ASP A 28 3.77 3.06 -9.62
CA ASP A 28 3.92 3.54 -11.00
C ASP A 28 3.54 5.03 -11.17
N TYR A 29 2.96 5.68 -10.14
CA TYR A 29 2.49 7.06 -10.20
C TYR A 29 3.35 8.01 -9.35
N LEU A 30 4.05 8.94 -10.01
CA LEU A 30 4.94 9.92 -9.36
C LEU A 30 4.31 10.62 -8.14
N ASN A 31 3.14 11.22 -8.31
CA ASN A 31 2.52 12.03 -7.26
C ASN A 31 1.82 11.18 -6.19
N LEU A 32 1.16 10.09 -6.58
CA LEU A 32 0.45 9.23 -5.61
C LEU A 32 1.43 8.44 -4.76
N TYR A 33 2.51 7.91 -5.35
CA TYR A 33 3.54 7.21 -4.59
C TYR A 33 4.35 8.15 -3.71
N GLY A 34 4.66 9.36 -4.21
CA GLY A 34 5.23 10.42 -3.38
C GLY A 34 4.32 10.73 -2.18
N PHE A 35 3.02 10.94 -2.41
CA PHE A 35 2.04 11.22 -1.35
C PHE A 35 1.88 10.06 -0.35
N LEU A 36 1.93 8.82 -0.83
CA LEU A 36 1.89 7.63 0.02
C LEU A 36 3.07 7.62 1.00
N ARG A 37 4.29 7.88 0.51
CA ARG A 37 5.52 7.91 1.30
C ARG A 37 5.57 9.11 2.25
N ASP A 38 5.14 10.28 1.78
CA ASP A 38 5.03 11.52 2.55
C ASP A 38 4.30 11.30 3.88
N ILE A 39 3.07 10.76 3.82
CA ILE A 39 2.31 10.46 5.05
C ILE A 39 2.91 9.27 5.81
N TYR A 40 3.44 8.24 5.14
CA TYR A 40 4.05 7.09 5.82
C TYR A 40 5.24 7.48 6.70
N GLN A 41 5.99 8.51 6.29
CA GLN A 41 7.21 8.99 6.95
C GLN A 41 6.94 10.05 8.03
N ILE A 42 5.69 10.46 8.25
CA ILE A 42 5.33 11.30 9.40
C ILE A 42 5.64 10.54 10.71
N PRO A 43 6.27 11.16 11.73
CA PRO A 43 6.56 10.52 12.99
C PRO A 43 5.33 9.84 13.62
N GLY A 44 5.46 8.55 13.96
CA GLY A 44 4.38 7.75 14.55
C GLY A 44 3.37 7.15 13.55
N ILE A 45 3.48 7.40 12.24
CA ILE A 45 2.56 6.77 11.27
C ILE A 45 2.99 5.36 10.89
N ALA A 46 4.29 5.12 10.66
CA ALA A 46 4.79 3.81 10.22
C ALA A 46 4.41 2.67 11.19
N GLU A 47 4.42 2.92 12.50
CA GLU A 47 4.02 1.96 13.56
C GLU A 47 2.54 1.55 13.49
N THR A 48 1.69 2.35 12.86
CA THR A 48 0.26 2.03 12.66
C THR A 48 0.03 1.04 11.51
N VAL A 49 1.06 0.78 10.69
CA VAL A 49 0.97 -0.08 9.51
C VAL A 49 1.60 -1.44 9.79
N ASN A 50 0.76 -2.43 10.06
CA ASN A 50 1.20 -3.82 10.14
C ASN A 50 0.86 -4.56 8.83
N MET A 51 1.89 -4.76 8.00
CA MET A 51 1.71 -5.38 6.68
C MET A 51 1.35 -6.87 6.78
N ASP A 52 1.87 -7.58 7.77
CA ASP A 52 1.52 -8.98 7.99
C ASP A 52 0.03 -9.12 8.30
N HIS A 53 -0.50 -8.31 9.21
CA HIS A 53 -1.92 -8.32 9.55
C HIS A 53 -2.81 -7.96 8.36
N ILE A 54 -2.45 -6.91 7.61
CA ILE A 54 -3.16 -6.50 6.40
C ILE A 54 -3.23 -7.67 5.42
N ARG A 55 -2.10 -8.24 5.02
CA ARG A 55 -2.06 -9.27 3.97
C ARG A 55 -2.72 -10.56 4.43
N HIS A 56 -2.49 -10.99 5.68
CA HIS A 56 -3.14 -12.18 6.23
C HIS A 56 -4.66 -12.05 6.23
N HIS A 57 -5.19 -10.91 6.68
CA HIS A 57 -6.63 -10.68 6.71
C HIS A 57 -7.25 -10.83 5.32
N TYR A 58 -6.75 -10.07 4.34
CA TYR A 58 -7.35 -10.09 3.01
C TYR A 58 -7.22 -11.45 2.31
N PHE A 59 -6.00 -12.00 2.25
CA PHE A 59 -5.75 -13.22 1.48
C PHE A 59 -6.36 -14.46 2.15
N ARG A 60 -6.38 -14.55 3.48
CA ARG A 60 -6.85 -15.75 4.19
C ARG A 60 -8.34 -15.73 4.52
N SER A 61 -8.93 -14.56 4.81
CA SER A 61 -10.35 -14.48 5.21
C SER A 61 -11.32 -14.50 4.03
N HIS A 62 -10.94 -13.98 2.86
CA HIS A 62 -11.83 -13.92 1.69
C HIS A 62 -11.82 -15.21 0.87
N LYS A 63 -12.29 -16.31 1.45
CA LYS A 63 -12.29 -17.64 0.81
C LYS A 63 -13.11 -17.75 -0.47
N THR A 64 -14.10 -16.88 -0.65
CA THR A 64 -14.88 -16.77 -1.90
C THR A 64 -14.07 -16.17 -3.05
N ILE A 65 -13.04 -15.36 -2.74
CA ILE A 65 -12.16 -14.70 -3.72
C ILE A 65 -10.83 -15.48 -3.88
N ASN A 66 -10.27 -15.98 -2.78
CA ASN A 66 -9.02 -16.73 -2.72
C ASN A 66 -9.20 -18.05 -1.94
N PRO A 67 -9.72 -19.12 -2.58
CA PRO A 67 -10.05 -20.38 -1.90
C PRO A 67 -8.86 -21.01 -1.16
N THR A 68 -7.69 -21.02 -1.80
CA THR A 68 -6.46 -21.59 -1.22
C THR A 68 -5.97 -20.79 -0.02
N GLY A 69 -6.31 -19.50 0.06
CA GLY A 69 -5.79 -18.59 1.09
C GLY A 69 -4.29 -18.34 0.99
N ILE A 70 -3.67 -18.67 -0.15
CA ILE A 70 -2.26 -18.40 -0.39
C ILE A 70 -2.07 -16.88 -0.41
N ILE A 71 -1.09 -16.40 0.34
CA ILE A 71 -0.66 -15.00 0.32
C ILE A 71 0.36 -14.88 -0.80
N SER A 72 0.06 -14.06 -1.82
CA SER A 72 1.01 -13.75 -2.91
C SER A 72 2.32 -13.20 -2.32
N ILE A 73 3.45 -13.30 -3.03
CA ILE A 73 4.68 -12.62 -2.59
C ILE A 73 4.48 -11.09 -2.51
N GLY A 74 3.66 -10.54 -3.41
CA GLY A 74 3.29 -9.12 -3.48
C GLY A 74 4.19 -8.29 -4.41
N PRO A 75 3.68 -7.19 -4.99
CA PRO A 75 4.50 -6.22 -5.69
C PRO A 75 5.57 -5.62 -4.77
N TRP A 76 6.76 -5.40 -5.32
CA TRP A 76 7.85 -4.73 -4.60
C TRP A 76 7.56 -3.23 -4.42
N GLN A 77 7.88 -2.70 -3.23
CA GLN A 77 7.79 -1.27 -2.91
C GLN A 77 8.74 -0.93 -1.75
N ASP A 78 9.23 0.30 -1.69
CA ASP A 78 9.98 0.87 -0.57
C ASP A 78 9.34 2.19 -0.11
N LEU A 79 8.69 2.16 1.07
CA LEU A 79 8.01 3.33 1.60
C LEU A 79 8.92 4.29 2.38
N LEU A 80 10.20 3.91 2.59
CA LEU A 80 11.19 4.70 3.33
C LEU A 80 12.07 5.56 2.40
N GLU A 81 12.01 5.34 1.08
CA GLU A 81 12.73 6.19 0.14
C GLU A 81 12.24 7.65 0.22
N PRO A 82 13.13 8.67 0.21
CA PRO A 82 12.76 10.07 0.28
C PRO A 82 11.73 10.47 -0.80
N HIS A 83 10.70 11.24 -0.41
CA HIS A 83 9.63 11.65 -1.32
C HIS A 83 9.84 13.05 -1.93
N GLY A 84 10.62 13.94 -1.28
CA GLY A 84 10.95 15.29 -1.77
C GLY A 84 9.77 16.24 -1.97
N ARG A 85 8.60 15.91 -1.39
CA ARG A 85 7.37 16.71 -1.56
C ARG A 85 7.35 17.96 -0.68
N ASP A 86 8.01 17.89 0.45
CA ASP A 86 8.29 18.98 1.39
C ASP A 86 9.10 20.12 0.76
N VAL A 87 9.96 19.82 -0.22
CA VAL A 87 10.76 20.82 -0.94
C VAL A 87 10.14 21.23 -2.28
N ARG A 88 9.43 20.31 -2.94
CA ARG A 88 8.91 20.51 -4.30
C ARG A 88 7.76 21.52 -4.37
N PHE A 89 6.97 21.61 -3.31
CA PHE A 89 5.79 22.46 -3.24
C PHE A 89 6.02 23.54 -2.19
N GLY A 90 5.47 24.73 -2.41
CA GLY A 90 5.56 25.87 -1.48
C GLY A 90 4.59 25.75 -0.32
#